data_AF-A0A1C6AZ61-F1
#
_entry.id   AF-A0A1C6AZ61-F1
#
_cell.length_a   1.000
_cell.length_b   1.000
_cell.length_c   1.000
_cell.angle_alpha   90.00
_cell.angle_beta   90.00
_cell.angle_gamma   90.00
#
_symmetry.space_group_name_H-M   'P 1'
#
loop_
_entity.id
_entity.type
_entity.pdbx_description
1 polymer ?
#
loop_
_entity_poly.entity_id
_entity_poly.type
_entity_poly.pdbx_seq_one_letter_code
_entity_poly.pdbx_strand_id
1 'polypeptide(L)'
;MYTTGDKLLNVMKEEEIGISELARISGVPERTILDIMAGVKEPELGVMCKIAEGLGICVHELRADEERYAVSVPKDTLANTGYLNDFLNAVISEGVREGITDIFGQGVEIDNSEAVQTARRAKELLDKLAEYKPLAKVEELTEQNYNMIDNVLNNGAEKKEQEQTKGRISIKEKMAEKRAVIEQRDKMERTSPEKETEKKSQREM
;
A
#
# COMPACT_ATOMS: atom_id res chain seq x y z
N MET A 1 -17.93 -26.39 16.00
CA MET A 1 -18.52 -26.68 14.67
C MET A 1 -20.00 -26.44 14.84
N TYR A 2 -20.57 -25.46 14.13
CA TYR A 2 -22.01 -25.22 14.22
C TYR A 2 -22.72 -26.26 13.37
N THR A 3 -23.62 -27.03 13.96
CA THR A 3 -24.45 -27.99 13.21
C THR A 3 -25.52 -27.25 12.41
N THR A 4 -26.13 -27.94 11.44
CA THR A 4 -27.31 -27.45 10.73
C THR A 4 -28.42 -27.02 11.70
N GLY A 5 -28.59 -27.79 12.78
CA GLY A 5 -29.54 -27.50 13.86
C GLY A 5 -29.23 -26.22 14.64
N ASP A 6 -27.95 -25.96 14.95
CA ASP A 6 -27.54 -24.75 15.66
C ASP A 6 -27.79 -23.48 14.83
N LYS A 7 -27.48 -23.54 13.53
CA LYS A 7 -27.72 -22.43 12.60
C LYS A 7 -29.22 -22.16 12.45
N LEU A 8 -30.01 -23.22 12.30
CA LEU A 8 -31.47 -23.12 12.25
C LEU A 8 -32.04 -22.49 13.53
N LEU A 9 -31.57 -22.93 14.71
CA LEU A 9 -32.01 -22.36 15.99
C LEU A 9 -31.67 -20.87 16.11
N ASN A 10 -30.51 -20.43 15.61
CA ASN A 10 -30.13 -19.03 15.64
C ASN A 10 -31.01 -18.19 14.71
N VAL A 11 -31.21 -18.60 13.46
CA VAL A 11 -32.09 -17.90 12.51
C VAL A 11 -33.52 -17.81 13.06
N MET A 12 -34.04 -18.89 13.64
CA MET A 12 -35.37 -18.88 14.26
C MET A 12 -35.49 -17.89 15.43
N LYS A 13 -34.41 -17.68 16.19
CA LYS A 13 -34.38 -16.67 17.26
C LYS A 13 -34.29 -15.25 16.70
N GLU A 14 -33.53 -15.05 15.63
CA GLU A 14 -33.38 -13.75 14.96
C GLU A 14 -34.70 -13.30 14.31
N GLU A 15 -35.40 -14.22 13.67
CA GLU A 15 -36.70 -13.98 13.03
C GLU A 15 -37.90 -14.05 13.99
N GLU A 16 -37.67 -14.34 15.28
CA GLU A 16 -38.72 -14.54 16.30
C GLU A 16 -39.78 -15.60 15.91
N ILE A 17 -39.38 -16.62 15.16
CA ILE A 17 -40.26 -17.69 14.64
C ILE A 17 -40.19 -18.94 15.55
N GLY A 18 -41.35 -19.39 16.02
CA GLY A 18 -41.50 -20.66 16.73
C GLY A 18 -41.56 -21.88 15.81
N ILE A 19 -41.30 -23.07 16.35
CA ILE A 19 -41.31 -24.34 15.60
C ILE A 19 -42.65 -24.58 14.88
N SER A 20 -43.78 -24.32 15.55
CA SER A 20 -45.10 -24.50 14.97
C SER A 20 -45.38 -23.56 13.81
N GLU A 21 -44.89 -22.33 13.89
CA GLU A 21 -45.03 -21.36 12.81
C GLU A 21 -44.12 -21.73 11.64
N LEU A 22 -42.87 -22.10 11.90
CA LEU A 22 -41.96 -22.61 10.88
C LEU A 22 -42.53 -23.84 10.17
N ALA A 23 -43.14 -24.77 10.90
CA ALA A 23 -43.77 -25.95 10.32
C ALA A 23 -44.92 -25.59 9.38
N ARG A 24 -45.73 -24.60 9.77
CA ARG A 24 -46.86 -24.10 8.97
C ARG A 24 -46.38 -23.42 7.67
N ILE A 25 -45.36 -22.58 7.74
CA ILE A 25 -44.89 -21.80 6.58
C ILE A 25 -43.97 -22.61 5.65
N SER A 26 -43.15 -23.52 6.18
CA SER A 26 -42.27 -24.38 5.37
C SER A 26 -42.96 -25.66 4.86
N GLY A 27 -44.11 -26.03 5.44
CA GLY A 27 -44.76 -27.32 5.17
C GLY A 27 -43.93 -28.53 5.62
N VAL A 28 -42.93 -28.33 6.48
CA VAL A 28 -42.12 -29.39 7.08
C VAL A 28 -42.72 -29.76 8.44
N PRO A 29 -42.93 -31.06 8.74
CA PRO A 29 -43.48 -31.47 10.03
C PRO A 29 -42.63 -30.99 11.22
N GLU A 30 -43.28 -30.54 12.29
CA GLU A 30 -42.60 -30.08 13.54
C GLU A 30 -41.61 -31.13 14.06
N ARG A 31 -41.97 -32.41 13.97
CA ARG A 31 -41.11 -33.51 14.40
C ARG A 31 -39.79 -33.54 13.63
N THR A 32 -39.84 -33.32 12.32
CA THR A 32 -38.65 -33.27 11.46
C THR A 32 -37.78 -32.07 11.83
N ILE A 33 -38.38 -30.90 12.06
CA ILE A 33 -37.66 -29.69 12.49
C ILE A 33 -36.96 -29.94 13.82
N LEU A 34 -37.66 -30.53 14.80
CA LEU A 34 -37.10 -30.91 16.10
C LEU A 34 -35.95 -31.90 15.99
N ASP A 35 -36.09 -32.94 15.17
CA ASP A 35 -35.04 -33.95 14.97
C ASP A 35 -33.78 -33.34 14.31
N ILE A 36 -33.94 -32.34 13.43
CA ILE A 36 -32.83 -31.56 12.84
C ILE A 36 -32.16 -30.68 13.90
N MET A 37 -32.94 -29.92 14.67
CA MET A 37 -32.44 -29.02 15.71
C MET A 37 -31.70 -29.78 16.82
N ALA A 38 -32.15 -30.99 17.15
CA ALA A 38 -31.50 -31.88 18.11
C ALA A 38 -30.29 -32.62 17.53
N GLY A 39 -29.97 -32.45 16.24
CA GLY A 39 -28.88 -33.14 15.56
C GLY A 39 -29.10 -34.66 15.42
N VAL A 40 -30.34 -35.13 15.58
CA VAL A 40 -30.70 -36.55 15.45
C VAL A 40 -30.72 -36.98 13.99
N LYS A 41 -31.06 -36.06 13.08
CA LYS A 41 -31.14 -36.31 11.64
C LYS A 41 -30.61 -35.11 10.85
N GLU A 42 -29.69 -35.37 9.91
CA GLU A 42 -29.34 -34.40 8.89
C GLU A 42 -30.48 -34.27 7.86
N PRO A 43 -30.95 -33.04 7.57
CA PRO A 43 -32.02 -32.83 6.60
C PRO A 43 -31.56 -33.09 5.17
N GLU A 44 -32.41 -33.75 4.39
CA GLU A 44 -32.27 -33.80 2.94
C GLU A 44 -32.36 -32.38 2.34
N LEU A 45 -31.70 -32.16 1.20
CA LEU A 45 -31.68 -30.86 0.53
C LEU A 45 -33.08 -30.29 0.30
N GLY A 46 -34.06 -31.11 -0.09
CA GLY A 46 -35.44 -30.67 -0.29
C GLY A 46 -36.14 -30.18 0.98
N VAL A 47 -35.82 -30.78 2.14
CA VAL A 47 -36.33 -30.31 3.44
C VAL A 47 -35.64 -29.01 3.83
N MET A 48 -34.33 -28.91 3.59
CA MET A 48 -33.56 -27.70 3.85
C MET A 48 -34.04 -26.51 3.00
N CYS A 49 -34.36 -26.73 1.72
CA CYS A 49 -34.94 -25.72 0.84
C CYS A 49 -36.27 -25.18 1.37
N LYS A 50 -37.17 -26.07 1.81
CA LYS A 50 -38.47 -25.67 2.36
C LYS A 50 -38.34 -24.85 3.64
N ILE A 51 -37.43 -25.27 4.53
CA ILE A 51 -37.16 -24.53 5.78
C ILE A 51 -36.58 -23.15 5.45
N ALA A 52 -35.61 -23.09 4.53
CA ALA A 52 -34.99 -21.83 4.11
C ALA A 52 -35.99 -20.89 3.44
N GLU A 53 -36.85 -21.40 2.56
CA GLU A 53 -37.95 -20.65 1.94
C GLU A 53 -38.93 -20.12 2.99
N GLY A 54 -39.31 -20.95 3.96
CA GLY A 54 -40.17 -20.55 5.07
C GLY A 54 -39.57 -19.44 5.95
N LEU A 55 -38.25 -19.42 6.10
CA LEU A 55 -37.51 -18.42 6.86
C LEU A 55 -37.07 -17.20 6.01
N GLY A 56 -37.27 -17.23 4.69
CA GLY A 56 -36.84 -16.16 3.79
C GLY A 56 -35.32 -16.05 3.60
N ILE A 57 -34.56 -17.11 3.86
CA ILE A 57 -33.09 -17.13 3.80
C ILE A 57 -32.56 -18.03 2.68
N CYS A 58 -31.27 -17.92 2.37
CA CYS A 58 -30.62 -18.83 1.44
C CYS A 58 -30.25 -20.16 2.12
N VAL A 59 -30.43 -21.29 1.42
CA VAL A 59 -30.13 -22.66 1.91
C VAL A 59 -28.69 -22.82 2.43
N HIS A 60 -27.74 -22.04 1.89
CA HIS A 60 -26.34 -22.03 2.32
C HIS A 60 -26.16 -21.53 3.76
N GLU A 61 -27.07 -20.67 4.24
CA GLU A 61 -27.03 -20.12 5.60
C GLU A 61 -27.31 -21.18 6.66
N LEU A 62 -28.04 -22.25 6.32
CA LEU A 62 -28.34 -23.37 7.21
C LEU A 62 -27.27 -24.49 7.17
N ARG A 63 -26.38 -24.52 6.18
CA ARG A 63 -25.38 -25.60 6.06
C ARG A 63 -24.30 -25.51 7.13
N ALA A 64 -24.02 -26.61 7.82
CA ALA A 64 -23.01 -26.70 8.88
C ALA A 64 -21.56 -26.37 8.46
N ASP A 65 -21.24 -26.34 7.15
CA ASP A 65 -19.89 -26.06 6.65
C ASP A 65 -19.85 -25.43 5.24
N GLU A 66 -18.81 -24.63 4.97
CA GLU A 66 -18.45 -24.11 3.63
C GLU A 66 -17.91 -25.25 2.75
N GLU A 67 -18.73 -26.23 2.44
CA GLU A 67 -18.36 -27.25 1.45
C GLU A 67 -18.36 -26.60 0.07
N ARG A 68 -17.18 -26.13 -0.35
CA ARG A 68 -16.85 -25.91 -1.75
C ARG A 68 -17.24 -27.17 -2.50
N TYR A 69 -18.32 -27.11 -3.29
CA TYR A 69 -18.60 -28.13 -4.28
C TYR A 69 -17.48 -28.09 -5.32
N ALA A 70 -16.39 -28.82 -5.07
CA ALA A 70 -15.50 -29.24 -6.14
C ALA A 70 -16.28 -30.27 -6.96
N VAL A 71 -17.18 -29.79 -7.82
CA VAL A 71 -17.75 -30.63 -8.89
C VAL A 71 -16.57 -31.03 -9.75
N SER A 72 -16.30 -32.34 -9.87
CA SER A 72 -15.35 -32.85 -10.84
C SER A 72 -15.93 -32.63 -12.23
N VAL A 73 -15.70 -31.44 -12.77
CA VAL A 73 -16.01 -31.07 -14.15
C VAL A 73 -15.14 -31.96 -15.06
N PRO A 74 -15.71 -32.82 -15.92
CA PRO A 74 -14.92 -33.61 -16.85
C PRO A 74 -14.01 -32.69 -17.67
N LYS A 75 -12.73 -33.01 -17.82
CA LYS A 75 -11.74 -32.13 -18.48
C LYS A 75 -12.22 -31.64 -19.85
N ASP A 76 -13.01 -32.45 -20.55
CA ASP A 76 -13.58 -32.14 -21.86
C ASP A 76 -14.58 -30.97 -21.83
N THR A 77 -15.28 -30.76 -20.71
CA THR A 77 -16.20 -29.60 -20.55
C THR A 77 -15.44 -28.29 -20.35
N LEU A 78 -14.30 -28.30 -19.65
CA LEU A 78 -13.39 -27.16 -19.54
C LEU A 78 -12.72 -26.86 -20.89
N ALA A 79 -12.29 -27.89 -21.61
CA ALA A 79 -11.76 -27.76 -22.97
C ALA A 79 -12.81 -27.14 -23.91
N ASN A 80 -14.05 -27.60 -23.86
CA ASN A 80 -15.16 -27.05 -24.66
C ASN A 80 -15.46 -25.59 -24.34
N THR A 81 -15.31 -25.14 -23.09
CA THR A 81 -15.47 -23.72 -22.74
C THR A 81 -14.33 -22.86 -23.30
N GLY A 82 -13.11 -23.38 -23.36
CA GLY A 82 -11.97 -22.71 -24.01
C GLY A 82 -12.21 -22.55 -25.51
N TYR A 83 -12.61 -23.63 -26.19
CA TYR A 83 -12.98 -23.59 -27.60
C TYR A 83 -14.14 -22.65 -27.89
N LEU A 84 -15.18 -22.64 -27.05
CA LEU A 84 -16.31 -21.72 -27.21
C LEU A 84 -15.88 -20.27 -27.01
N ASN A 85 -15.03 -19.99 -26.01
CA ASN A 85 -14.49 -18.66 -25.79
C ASN A 85 -13.62 -18.20 -26.96
N ASP A 86 -12.73 -19.05 -27.45
CA ASP A 86 -11.86 -18.74 -28.59
C ASP A 86 -12.66 -18.59 -29.87
N PHE A 87 -13.69 -19.41 -30.07
CA PHE A 87 -14.64 -19.28 -31.18
C PHE A 87 -15.45 -17.98 -31.10
N LEU A 88 -15.99 -17.63 -29.93
CA LEU A 88 -16.71 -16.37 -29.75
C LEU A 88 -15.78 -15.17 -29.97
N ASN A 89 -14.57 -15.22 -29.43
CA ASN A 89 -13.57 -14.17 -29.63
C ASN A 89 -13.14 -14.07 -31.11
N ALA A 90 -13.00 -15.19 -31.80
CA ALA A 90 -12.71 -15.23 -33.23
C ALA A 90 -13.90 -14.71 -34.06
N VAL A 91 -15.14 -15.09 -33.76
CA VAL A 91 -16.34 -14.58 -34.43
C VAL A 91 -16.52 -13.08 -34.21
N ILE A 92 -16.29 -12.58 -32.99
CA ILE A 92 -16.28 -11.16 -32.66
C ILE A 92 -15.15 -10.43 -33.41
N SER A 93 -14.01 -11.09 -33.61
CA SER A 93 -12.83 -10.52 -34.27
C SER A 93 -12.91 -10.54 -35.81
N GLU A 94 -13.43 -11.61 -36.41
CA GLU A 94 -13.42 -11.86 -37.86
C GLU A 94 -14.69 -11.44 -38.59
N GLY A 95 -15.87 -11.32 -37.95
CA GLY A 95 -17.12 -11.30 -38.74
C GLY A 95 -18.31 -10.51 -38.25
N VAL A 96 -18.27 -9.79 -37.12
CA VAL A 96 -19.48 -9.06 -36.65
C VAL A 96 -19.24 -7.64 -36.17
N ARG A 97 -18.06 -7.06 -36.41
CA ARG A 97 -17.87 -5.64 -36.12
C ARG A 97 -18.70 -4.76 -37.07
N GLU A 98 -18.70 -5.06 -38.36
CA GLU A 98 -19.49 -4.28 -39.33
C GLU A 98 -20.99 -4.58 -39.21
N GLY A 99 -21.39 -5.85 -38.99
CA GLY A 99 -22.80 -6.22 -38.82
C GLY A 99 -23.46 -5.78 -37.50
N ILE A 100 -22.76 -5.83 -36.35
CA ILE A 100 -23.31 -5.31 -35.07
C ILE A 100 -23.40 -3.79 -35.12
N THR A 101 -22.45 -3.11 -35.76
CA THR A 101 -22.52 -1.65 -35.91
C THR A 101 -23.65 -1.23 -36.85
N ASP A 102 -24.02 -2.02 -37.86
CA ASP A 102 -25.18 -1.71 -38.70
C ASP A 102 -26.53 -2.10 -38.05
N ILE A 103 -26.59 -3.21 -37.29
CA ILE A 103 -27.83 -3.67 -36.63
C ILE A 103 -28.15 -2.84 -35.37
N PHE A 104 -27.14 -2.41 -34.61
CA PHE A 104 -27.32 -1.59 -33.40
C PHE A 104 -26.96 -0.11 -33.60
N GLY A 105 -26.18 0.25 -34.63
CA GLY A 105 -25.76 1.64 -34.87
C GLY A 105 -26.76 2.47 -35.68
N GLN A 106 -27.85 1.89 -36.18
CA GLN A 106 -28.97 2.67 -36.73
C GLN A 106 -30.02 3.07 -35.67
N GLY A 107 -29.86 2.70 -34.38
CA GLY A 107 -30.98 2.81 -33.43
C GLY A 107 -30.69 3.14 -31.97
N VAL A 108 -29.44 3.31 -31.52
CA VAL A 108 -29.19 3.77 -30.15
C VAL A 108 -28.01 4.72 -30.12
N GLU A 109 -28.26 5.98 -29.75
CA GLU A 109 -27.22 6.93 -29.35
C GLU A 109 -26.59 6.46 -28.02
N ILE A 110 -25.82 5.36 -28.04
CA ILE A 110 -25.22 4.78 -26.82
C ILE A 110 -24.17 5.73 -26.21
N ASP A 111 -23.64 6.65 -27.00
CA ASP A 111 -22.68 7.67 -26.55
C ASP A 111 -23.26 8.66 -25.53
N ASN A 112 -24.59 8.85 -25.52
CA ASN A 112 -25.30 9.71 -24.59
C ASN A 112 -25.91 8.94 -23.40
N SER A 113 -25.76 7.62 -23.36
CA SER A 113 -26.27 6.81 -22.25
C SER A 113 -25.51 7.11 -20.96
N GLU A 114 -26.24 7.49 -19.91
CA GLU A 114 -25.70 7.80 -18.59
C GLU A 114 -24.82 6.66 -18.04
N ALA A 115 -25.19 5.41 -18.31
CA ALA A 115 -24.42 4.24 -17.91
C ALA A 115 -23.03 4.19 -18.60
N VAL A 116 -22.97 4.54 -19.88
CA VAL A 116 -21.71 4.55 -20.66
C VAL A 116 -20.83 5.73 -20.25
N GLN A 117 -21.42 6.91 -20.02
CA GLN A 117 -20.68 8.06 -19.50
C GLN A 117 -20.14 7.82 -18.08
N THR A 118 -20.94 7.17 -17.23
CA THR A 118 -20.54 6.79 -15.88
C THR A 118 -19.39 5.78 -15.91
N ALA A 119 -19.46 4.77 -16.77
CA ALA A 119 -18.38 3.80 -16.95
C ALA A 119 -17.09 4.47 -17.46
N ARG A 120 -17.19 5.40 -18.40
CA ARG A 120 -16.02 6.17 -18.92
C ARG A 120 -15.40 7.04 -17.83
N ARG A 121 -16.21 7.78 -17.06
CA ARG A 121 -15.74 8.60 -15.93
C ARG A 121 -15.12 7.74 -14.81
N ALA A 122 -15.73 6.61 -14.47
CA ALA A 122 -15.20 5.70 -13.47
C ALA A 122 -13.82 5.16 -13.87
N LYS A 123 -13.65 4.80 -15.15
CA LYS A 123 -12.36 4.37 -15.70
C LYS A 123 -11.30 5.48 -15.62
N GLU A 124 -11.63 6.69 -16.06
CA GLU A 124 -10.69 7.83 -15.99
C GLU A 124 -10.28 8.19 -14.55
N LEU A 125 -11.21 8.08 -13.58
CA LEU A 125 -10.89 8.28 -12.17
C LEU A 125 -9.97 7.19 -11.64
N LEU A 126 -10.18 5.94 -12.04
CA LEU A 126 -9.33 4.81 -11.68
C LEU A 126 -7.89 5.01 -12.18
N ASP A 127 -7.75 5.44 -13.44
CA ASP A 127 -6.46 5.73 -14.06
C ASP A 127 -5.74 6.88 -13.32
N LYS A 128 -6.47 7.96 -12.99
CA LYS A 128 -5.92 9.08 -12.20
C LYS A 128 -5.52 8.68 -10.78
N LEU A 129 -6.26 7.78 -10.13
CA LEU A 129 -5.92 7.23 -8.82
C LEU A 129 -4.68 6.34 -8.88
N ALA A 130 -4.52 5.58 -9.96
CA ALA A 130 -3.33 4.76 -10.19
C ALA A 130 -2.07 5.62 -10.47
N GLU A 131 -2.24 6.76 -11.14
CA GLU A 131 -1.17 7.74 -11.38
C GLU A 131 -0.84 8.59 -10.15
N TYR A 132 -1.81 8.80 -9.25
CA TYR A 132 -1.60 9.58 -8.03
C TYR A 132 -0.75 8.80 -7.03
N LYS A 133 0.58 9.00 -7.11
CA LYS A 133 1.58 8.53 -6.13
C LYS A 133 1.90 9.64 -5.11
N PRO A 134 1.14 9.77 -4.02
CA PRO A 134 1.35 10.85 -3.03
C PRO A 134 2.74 10.80 -2.38
N LEU A 135 3.36 9.63 -2.27
CA LEU A 135 4.71 9.45 -1.72
C LEU A 135 5.78 10.23 -2.50
N ALA A 136 5.70 10.26 -3.84
CA ALA A 136 6.65 11.00 -4.67
C ALA A 136 6.51 12.52 -4.50
N LYS A 137 5.27 13.00 -4.30
CA LYS A 137 4.98 14.43 -4.09
C LYS A 137 5.38 14.89 -2.68
N VAL A 138 5.33 13.99 -1.69
CA VAL A 138 5.83 14.25 -0.34
C VAL A 138 7.36 14.28 -0.33
N GLU A 139 8.04 13.34 -1.02
CA GLU A 139 9.50 13.36 -1.17
C GLU A 139 9.99 14.65 -1.85
N GLU A 140 9.40 15.03 -2.98
CA GLU A 140 9.76 16.27 -3.69
C GLU A 140 9.54 17.53 -2.82
N LEU A 141 8.42 17.60 -2.10
CA LEU A 141 8.17 18.70 -1.15
C LEU A 141 9.14 18.70 0.03
N THR A 142 9.54 17.52 0.55
CA THR A 142 10.56 17.44 1.61
C THR A 142 11.93 17.84 1.11
N GLU A 143 12.31 17.46 -0.11
CA GLU A 143 13.59 17.81 -0.72
C GLU A 143 13.65 19.32 -1.06
N GLN A 144 12.55 19.89 -1.55
CA GLN A 144 12.40 21.35 -1.69
C GLN A 144 12.52 22.07 -0.33
N ASN A 145 11.95 21.50 0.74
CA ASN A 145 12.02 22.10 2.08
C ASN A 145 13.44 22.02 2.67
N TYR A 146 14.15 20.91 2.49
CA TYR A 146 15.57 20.80 2.86
C TYR A 146 16.46 21.76 2.06
N ASN A 147 16.20 21.94 0.76
CA ASN A 147 16.90 22.91 -0.08
C ASN A 147 16.57 24.37 0.29
N MET A 148 15.36 24.66 0.77
CA MET A 148 15.02 25.96 1.33
C MET A 148 15.73 26.23 2.66
N ILE A 149 15.87 25.21 3.51
CA ILE A 149 16.62 25.30 4.77
C ILE A 149 18.12 25.52 4.50
N ASP A 150 18.70 24.83 3.52
CA ASP A 150 20.09 25.04 3.11
C ASP A 150 20.34 26.48 2.62
N ASN A 151 19.43 27.03 1.81
CA ASN A 151 19.50 28.43 1.34
C ASN A 151 19.29 29.46 2.46
N VAL A 152 18.44 29.17 3.46
CA VAL A 152 18.22 30.07 4.61
C VAL A 152 19.39 30.02 5.60
N LEU A 153 20.02 28.85 5.80
CA LEU A 153 21.27 28.71 6.55
C LEU A 153 22.46 29.32 5.80
N ASN A 154 22.42 29.35 4.46
CA ASN A 154 23.41 30.03 3.60
C ASN A 154 23.19 31.54 3.43
N ASN A 155 22.13 32.14 4.00
CA ASN A 155 22.00 33.61 4.05
C ASN A 155 23.01 34.30 4.99
N GLY A 156 23.95 33.54 5.57
CA GLY A 156 25.14 34.06 6.26
C GLY A 156 26.46 33.44 5.80
N ALA A 157 26.45 32.54 4.80
CA ALA A 157 27.66 31.96 4.25
C ALA A 157 27.74 32.31 2.77
N GLU A 158 28.43 33.41 2.53
CA GLU A 158 29.06 33.71 1.25
C GLU A 158 29.53 32.41 0.58
N LYS A 159 29.14 32.20 -0.68
CA LYS A 159 29.91 31.36 -1.59
C LYS A 159 31.34 31.89 -1.60
N LYS A 160 32.20 31.42 -0.69
CA LYS A 160 33.65 31.52 -0.81
C LYS A 160 34.18 30.23 -1.42
N GLU A 161 33.79 29.99 -2.66
CA GLU A 161 34.81 29.49 -3.59
C GLU A 161 35.73 30.67 -3.89
N GLN A 162 36.96 30.55 -3.38
CA GLN A 162 38.12 31.38 -3.70
C GLN A 162 38.00 32.89 -3.41
N GLU A 163 38.29 33.29 -2.17
CA GLU A 163 39.19 34.42 -2.01
C GLU A 163 40.01 34.30 -0.71
N GLN A 164 41.33 34.28 -0.93
CA GLN A 164 42.43 34.17 0.02
C GLN A 164 42.16 34.77 1.41
N THR A 165 41.93 33.93 2.42
CA THR A 165 42.19 34.32 3.82
C THR A 165 43.69 34.31 4.11
N LYS A 166 44.40 35.29 3.53
CA LYS A 166 45.73 35.73 4.01
C LYS A 166 45.54 36.32 5.41
N GLY A 167 45.74 35.53 6.47
CA GLY A 167 45.83 36.12 7.81
C GLY A 167 45.53 35.23 9.00
N ARG A 168 45.00 34.01 8.81
CA ARG A 168 44.79 33.07 9.92
C ARG A 168 45.80 31.93 9.87
N ILE A 169 47.01 32.24 10.33
CA ILE A 169 48.06 31.24 10.56
C ILE A 169 47.56 30.31 11.67
N SER A 170 47.54 29.00 11.39
CA SER A 170 47.08 27.98 12.33
C SER A 170 47.93 28.00 13.61
N ILE A 171 47.33 27.74 14.78
CA ILE A 171 48.07 27.68 16.04
C ILE A 171 49.22 26.67 15.96
N LYS A 172 49.06 25.57 15.22
CA LYS A 172 50.14 24.60 14.97
C LYS A 172 51.32 25.22 14.21
N GLU A 173 51.05 26.07 13.24
CA GLU A 173 52.05 26.74 12.41
C GLU A 173 52.77 27.86 13.19
N LYS A 174 52.02 28.67 13.96
CA LYS A 174 52.61 29.65 14.91
C LYS A 174 53.50 28.98 15.98
N MET A 175 53.15 27.77 16.42
CA MET A 175 53.96 27.01 17.39
C MET A 175 55.23 26.43 16.74
N ALA A 176 55.17 26.02 15.48
CA ALA A 176 56.34 25.57 14.73
C ALA A 176 57.32 26.71 14.46
N GLU A 177 56.82 27.89 14.08
CA GLU A 177 57.63 29.09 13.84
C GLU A 177 58.37 29.53 15.12
N LYS A 178 57.67 29.61 16.26
CA LYS A 178 58.34 29.95 17.53
C LYS A 178 59.37 28.91 17.98
N ARG A 179 59.15 27.62 17.70
CA ARG A 179 60.15 26.58 17.98
C ARG A 179 61.40 26.73 17.13
N ALA A 180 61.25 27.01 15.83
CA ALA A 180 62.39 27.23 14.94
C ALA A 180 63.21 28.47 15.31
N VAL A 181 62.56 29.56 15.75
CA VAL A 181 63.25 30.78 16.22
C VAL A 181 64.07 30.52 17.48
N ILE A 182 63.55 29.72 18.43
CA ILE A 182 64.30 29.34 19.64
C ILE A 182 65.50 28.47 19.25
N GLU A 183 65.32 27.50 18.34
CA GLU A 183 66.40 26.62 17.90
C GLU A 183 67.52 27.37 17.13
N GLN A 184 67.17 28.41 16.37
CA GLN A 184 68.15 29.29 15.72
C GLN A 184 68.88 30.18 16.73
N ARG A 185 68.19 30.69 17.77
CA ARG A 185 68.84 31.42 18.87
C ARG A 185 69.82 30.54 19.63
N ASP A 186 69.43 29.32 19.99
CA ASP A 186 70.31 28.37 20.68
C ASP A 186 71.56 28.02 19.86
N LYS A 187 71.44 27.95 18.52
CA LYS A 187 72.59 27.71 17.63
C LYS A 187 73.48 28.96 17.48
N MET A 188 72.90 30.16 17.47
CA MET A 188 73.63 31.43 17.35
C MET A 188 74.31 31.86 18.66
N GLU A 189 73.71 31.54 19.81
CA GLU A 189 74.27 31.77 21.15
C GLU A 189 75.50 30.87 21.40
N ARG A 190 75.56 29.70 20.76
CA ARG A 190 76.73 28.80 20.81
C ARG A 190 77.86 29.17 19.83
N THR A 191 77.71 30.20 18.99
CA THR A 191 78.68 30.52 17.91
C THR A 191 79.16 31.98 17.89
N SER A 192 78.90 32.77 18.94
CA SER A 192 79.41 34.14 19.05
C SER A 192 80.59 34.22 20.04
N PRO A 193 81.78 34.69 19.65
CA PRO A 193 82.97 34.71 20.50
C PRO A 193 82.88 35.79 21.59
N GLU A 194 83.17 35.42 22.84
CA GLU A 194 83.36 36.34 23.96
C GLU A 194 84.47 37.36 23.63
N LYS A 195 84.12 38.64 23.58
CA LYS A 195 85.06 39.74 23.73
C LYS A 195 84.71 40.51 24.99
N GLU A 196 85.36 40.13 26.09
CA GLU A 196 85.50 40.98 27.26
C GLU A 196 86.46 42.13 26.95
N THR A 197 86.01 43.37 27.13
CA THR A 197 86.89 44.53 27.33
C THR A 197 86.48 45.26 28.60
N GLU A 198 87.35 45.10 29.62
CA GLU A 198 87.62 45.96 30.76
C GLU A 198 87.36 47.48 30.55
N LYS A 199 86.65 48.16 31.47
CA LYS A 199 87.23 48.91 32.62
C LYS A 199 86.27 49.99 33.20
N LYS A 200 86.03 49.84 34.52
CA LYS A 200 86.28 50.83 35.61
C LYS A 200 85.37 52.08 35.73
N SER A 201 84.59 52.15 36.80
CA SER A 201 84.52 53.38 37.63
C SER A 201 84.07 53.11 39.08
N GLN A 202 84.96 53.49 40.00
CA GLN A 202 84.74 54.09 41.33
C GLN A 202 83.89 53.38 42.40
N ARG A 203 84.55 52.98 43.50
CA ARG A 203 83.97 52.89 44.85
C ARG A 203 84.83 53.72 45.81
N GLU A 204 84.17 54.66 46.48
CA GLU A 204 84.66 55.38 47.66
C GLU A 204 84.77 54.42 48.85
N MET A 205 85.92 54.41 49.53
CA MET A 205 86.15 54.82 50.93
C MET A 205 87.52 54.31 51.39
#